data_AF-A0A6J4JUT0-F1
#
_entry.id   AF-A0A6J4JUT0-F1
#
_cell.length_a   1.000
_cell.length_b   1.000
_cell.length_c   1.000
_cell.angle_alpha   90.00
_cell.angle_beta   90.00
_cell.angle_gamma   90.00
#
_symmetry.space_group_name_H-M   'P 1'
#
loop_
_entity.id
_entity.type
_entity.pdbx_description
1 polymer ?
#
loop_
_entity_poly.entity_id
_entity_poly.type
_entity_poly.pdbx_seq_one_letter_code
_entity_poly.pdbx_strand_id
1 'polypeptide(L)' 'GPQLYDLAADPRETRNLAAAHPPIVERLKQAVFAWNGTLPRRAAREPAQRGGEAPAAPER' A
#
# COMPACT_ATOMS: atom_id res chain seq x y z
N GLY A 1 1.58 13.51 1.95
CA GLY A 1 2.63 13.70 0.92
C GLY A 1 3.54 12.48 0.89
N PRO A 2 4.49 12.39 -0.07
CA PRO A 2 5.47 11.32 -0.08
C PRO A 2 6.31 11.34 1.20
N GLN A 3 6.85 10.19 1.58
CA GLN A 3 7.74 10.03 2.71
C GLN A 3 9.05 9.42 2.24
N LEU A 4 10.16 9.88 2.82
CA LEU A 4 11.51 9.38 2.56
C LEU A 4 12.21 9.18 3.89
N TYR A 5 12.77 7.99 4.09
CA TYR A 5 13.50 7.62 5.30
C TYR A 5 14.86 7.06 4.92
N ASP A 6 15.86 7.36 5.74
CA ASP A 6 17.17 6.71 5.67
C ASP A 6 17.16 5.56 6.68
N LEU A 7 17.00 4.32 6.21
CA LEU A 7 16.88 3.17 7.09
C LEU A 7 18.18 2.83 7.85
N ALA A 8 19.34 3.26 7.35
CA ALA A 8 20.61 3.03 8.03
C ALA A 8 20.76 3.98 9.23
N ALA A 9 20.35 5.24 9.07
CA ALA A 9 20.42 6.25 10.12
C ALA A 9 19.16 6.33 11.01
N ASP A 10 18.01 5.91 10.49
CA ASP A 10 16.69 5.93 11.15
C ASP A 10 15.93 4.62 10.90
N PRO A 11 16.34 3.50 11.53
CA PRO A 11 15.71 2.19 11.35
C PRO A 11 14.24 2.13 11.80
N ARG A 12 13.80 3.13 12.56
CA ARG A 12 12.43 3.24 13.08
C ARG A 12 11.56 4.20 12.28
N GLU A 13 12.09 4.76 11.18
CA GLU A 13 11.39 5.66 10.25
C GLU A 13 10.68 6.83 10.96
N THR A 14 11.35 7.38 11.98
CA THR A 14 10.81 8.44 12.82
C THR A 14 10.91 9.82 12.18
N ARG A 15 11.79 9.99 11.19
CA ARG A 15 12.10 11.28 10.58
C ARG A 15 11.92 11.27 9.07
N ASN A 16 10.82 11.87 8.62
CA ASN A 16 10.57 12.06 7.20
C ASN A 16 11.49 13.14 6.58
N LEU A 17 12.23 12.75 5.56
CA LEU A 17 13.21 13.56 4.82
C LEU A 17 12.70 14.03 3.45
N ALA A 18 11.44 13.74 3.09
CA ALA A 18 10.94 13.96 1.73
C ALA A 18 11.06 15.43 1.26
N ALA A 19 10.80 16.39 2.15
CA ALA A 19 10.91 17.82 1.82
C ALA A 19 12.36 18.28 1.63
N ALA A 20 13.33 17.62 2.29
CA ALA A 20 14.74 17.96 2.21
C ALA A 20 15.44 17.34 0.98
N HIS A 21 14.90 16.24 0.43
CA HIS A 21 15.50 15.53 -0.70
C HIS A 21 14.51 15.22 -1.85
N PRO A 22 13.90 16.25 -2.47
CA PRO A 22 12.93 16.05 -3.55
C PRO A 22 13.44 15.22 -4.75
N PRO A 23 14.71 15.33 -5.20
CA PRO A 23 15.21 14.50 -6.29
C PRO A 23 15.22 12.99 -5.97
N ILE A 24 15.50 12.62 -4.71
CA ILE A 24 15.51 11.22 -4.27
C ILE A 24 14.09 10.67 -4.26
N VAL A 25 13.13 11.48 -3.78
CA VAL A 25 11.70 11.14 -3.80
C VAL A 25 11.23 10.83 -5.22
N GLU A 26 11.52 11.70 -6.20
CA GLU A 26 11.07 11.48 -7.57
C GLU A 26 11.74 10.24 -8.21
N ARG A 27 13.03 10.01 -7.97
CA ARG A 27 13.72 8.81 -8.45
C ARG A 27 13.09 7.53 -7.90
N LEU A 28 12.83 7.47 -6.60
CA LEU A 28 12.27 6.28 -5.96
C LEU A 28 10.80 6.06 -6.38
N LYS A 29 10.03 7.14 -6.50
CA LYS A 29 8.65 7.10 -7.01
C LYS A 29 8.58 6.54 -8.43
N GLN A 30 9.48 6.97 -9.32
CA GLN A 30 9.59 6.41 -10.67
C GLN A 30 9.89 4.92 -10.64
N ALA A 31 10.82 4.47 -9.79
CA ALA A 31 11.14 3.05 -9.65
C ALA A 31 9.94 2.22 -9.17
N VAL A 32 9.20 2.72 -8.17
CA VAL A 32 8.00 2.05 -7.64
C VAL A 32 6.91 1.95 -8.71
N PHE A 33 6.67 3.01 -9.48
CA PHE A 33 5.64 2.99 -10.54
C PHE A 33 6.05 2.13 -11.73
N ALA A 34 7.32 2.14 -12.12
CA ALA A 34 7.84 1.25 -13.14
C ALA A 34 7.64 -0.21 -12.74
N TRP A 35 8.00 -0.58 -11.50
CA TRP A 35 7.75 -1.91 -10.97
C TRP A 35 6.26 -2.25 -10.89
N ASN A 36 5.40 -1.32 -10.43
CA ASN A 36 3.95 -1.54 -10.37
C ASN A 36 3.36 -1.86 -11.74
N GLY A 37 3.85 -1.23 -12.81
CA GLY A 37 3.45 -1.51 -14.19
C GLY A 37 3.81 -2.92 -14.66
N THR A 38 4.74 -3.61 -14.00
CA THR A 38 5.09 -5.02 -14.29
C THR A 38 4.16 -6.02 -13.62
N LEU A 39 3.39 -5.59 -12.61
CA LEU A 39 2.50 -6.50 -11.90
C LEU A 39 1.34 -6.91 -12.81
N PRO A 40 0.92 -8.18 -12.77
CA PRO A 40 -0.30 -8.61 -13.43
C PRO A 40 -1.46 -7.74 -12.95
N ARG A 41 -2.25 -7.22 -13.89
CA ARG A 41 -3.49 -6.53 -13.54
C ARG A 41 -4.30 -7.52 -12.70
N ARG A 42 -4.57 -7.16 -11.44
CA ARG A 42 -5.27 -8.02 -10.48
C ARG A 42 -6.47 -8.63 -11.22
N ALA A 43 -6.55 -9.96 -11.29
CA ALA A 43 -7.80 -10.60 -11.66
C ALA A 43 -8.86 -9.96 -10.77
N ALA A 44 -9.95 -9.47 -11.37
CA ALA A 44 -11.06 -8.92 -10.62
C ALA A 44 -11.30 -9.89 -9.47
N ARG A 45 -11.26 -9.39 -8.22
CA ARG A 45 -11.65 -10.20 -7.07
C ARG A 45 -13.01 -10.76 -7.47
N GLU A 46 -13.11 -12.07 -7.68
CA GLU A 46 -14.42 -12.68 -7.65
C GLU A 46 -15.03 -12.22 -6.32
N PRO A 47 -16.25 -11.67 -6.33
CA PRO A 47 -16.89 -11.27 -5.09
C PRO A 47 -16.81 -12.50 -4.20
N ALA A 48 -16.20 -12.33 -3.02
CA ALA A 48 -16.12 -13.38 -2.02
C ALA A 48 -17.52 -13.99 -1.95
N GLN A 49 -17.66 -15.25 -2.38
CA GLN A 49 -18.92 -15.95 -2.28
C GLN A 49 -19.33 -15.78 -0.83
N ARG A 50 -20.42 -15.04 -0.61
CA ARG A 50 -21.01 -14.76 0.70
C ARG A 50 -21.54 -16.10 1.17
N GLY A 51 -20.64 -16.96 1.65
CA GLY A 51 -20.96 -18.25 2.22
C GLY A 51 -21.53 -18.03 3.61
N GLY A 52 -22.78 -18.44 3.79
CA GLY A 52 -23.40 -18.59 5.10
C GLY A 52 -24.50 -17.57 5.38
N GLU A 53 -25.68 -17.85 4.85
CA GLU A 53 -26.94 -17.51 5.49
C GLU A 53 -26.86 -17.87 6.98
N ALA A 54 -26.93 -16.87 7.87
CA ALA A 54 -27.21 -17.11 9.27
C ALA A 54 -28.72 -17.42 9.37
N PRO A 55 -29.14 -18.53 10.01
CA PRO A 55 -30.55 -18.77 10.21
C PRO A 55 -31.13 -17.65 11.09
N ALA A 56 -32.30 -17.15 10.71
CA ALA A 56 -33.07 -16.20 11.50
C ALA A 56 -33.31 -16.76 12.91
N ALA A 57 -32.85 -16.04 13.93
CA ALA A 57 -33.24 -16.30 15.31
C ALA A 57 -34.66 -15.73 15.53
N PRO A 58 -35.56 -16.44 16.25
CA PRO A 58 -36.94 -16.00 16.42
C PRO A 58 -37.03 -14.78 17.35
N GLU A 59 -37.94 -13.87 17.00
CA GLU A 59 -38.33 -12.70 17.77
C GLU A 59 -38.92 -13.10 19.15
N ARG A 60 -38.71 -12.25 20.15
CA ARG A 60 -39.34 -12.33 21.47
C ARG A 60 -40.28 -11.16 21.68
#